data_AF-A0A8S0X8Z8-F1
#
_entry.id   AF-A0A8S0X8Z8-F1
#
_cell.length_a   1.000
_cell.length_b   1.000
_cell.length_c   1.000
_cell.angle_alpha   90.00
_cell.angle_beta   90.00
_cell.angle_gamma   90.00
#
_symmetry.space_group_name_H-M   'P 1'
#
loop_
_entity.id
_entity.type
_entity.pdbx_description
1 polymer ?
#
loop_
_entity_poly.entity_id
_entity_poly.type
_entity_poly.pdbx_seq_one_letter_code
_entity_poly.pdbx_strand_id
1 'polypeptide(L)'
;MRKKLAACAVHCIATLSDTYPLRSMMDERLLKRAEPHACSATLMTPAMQGKVKSTVMEVDEHVHTLTESFEPFVPKACPGDRLLDRLADHLCFDEHDPTQDRHPYLNRLIANARADSLTILAMADGSVPQSNQYQVTLAAIIYKGHCELNRTCYVSGRVTAPDAELNAIVCAVRLAVKQANC
;
A
#
# COMPACT_ATOMS: atom_id res chain seq x y z
N MET A 1 11.67 13.86 -6.05
CA MET A 1 10.91 12.59 -5.93
C MET A 1 9.81 12.68 -4.86
N ARG A 2 10.11 13.10 -3.61
CA ARG A 2 9.10 13.27 -2.53
C ARG A 2 7.92 14.19 -2.87
N LYS A 3 8.14 15.35 -3.50
CA LYS A 3 7.04 16.28 -3.88
C LYS A 3 5.99 15.66 -4.82
N LYS A 4 6.40 14.81 -5.76
CA LYS A 4 5.46 14.09 -6.65
C LYS A 4 4.67 13.02 -5.90
N LEU A 5 5.34 12.29 -4.99
CA LEU A 5 4.68 11.26 -4.17
C LEU A 5 3.68 11.88 -3.18
N ALA A 6 4.02 13.01 -2.56
CA ALA A 6 3.12 13.76 -1.69
C ALA A 6 1.89 14.26 -2.48
N ALA A 7 2.08 14.81 -3.69
CA ALA A 7 0.97 15.21 -4.54
C ALA A 7 0.05 14.03 -4.91
N CYS A 8 0.62 12.87 -5.28
CA CYS A 8 -0.18 11.66 -5.54
C CYS A 8 -0.92 11.19 -4.28
N ALA A 9 -0.27 11.19 -3.11
CA ALA A 9 -0.91 10.82 -1.85
C ALA A 9 -2.09 11.75 -1.52
N VAL A 10 -1.94 13.06 -1.74
CA VAL A 10 -2.99 14.06 -1.55
C VAL A 10 -4.23 13.77 -2.41
N HIS A 11 -4.04 13.48 -3.70
CA HIS A 11 -5.13 13.09 -4.59
C HIS A 11 -5.75 11.73 -4.20
N CYS A 12 -4.93 10.75 -3.83
CA CYS A 12 -5.42 9.45 -3.36
C CYS A 12 -6.29 9.59 -2.12
N ILE A 13 -5.93 10.46 -1.17
CA ILE A 13 -6.70 10.67 0.05
C ILE A 13 -8.03 11.38 -0.21
N ALA A 14 -8.04 12.35 -1.13
CA ALA A 14 -9.26 13.06 -1.50
C ALA A 14 -10.33 12.12 -2.09
N THR A 15 -9.90 11.06 -2.77
CA THR A 15 -10.78 10.03 -3.37
C THR A 15 -11.20 8.92 -2.40
N LEU A 16 -10.72 8.90 -1.15
CA LEU A 16 -11.12 7.89 -0.18
C LEU A 16 -12.57 8.10 0.25
N SER A 17 -13.32 6.99 0.42
CA SER A 17 -14.66 7.05 1.03
C SER A 17 -14.62 7.63 2.43
N ASP A 18 -15.73 8.22 2.88
CA ASP A 18 -15.81 8.87 4.19
C ASP A 18 -15.57 7.91 5.36
N THR A 19 -15.82 6.62 5.15
CA THR A 19 -15.62 5.53 6.12
C THR A 19 -14.28 4.82 5.96
N TYR A 20 -13.43 5.26 5.03
CA TYR A 20 -12.22 4.55 4.68
C TYR A 20 -11.23 4.48 5.86
N PRO A 21 -10.68 3.30 6.22
CA PRO A 21 -9.83 3.14 7.41
C PRO A 21 -8.58 4.04 7.47
N LEU A 22 -7.90 4.30 6.34
CA LEU A 22 -6.80 5.27 6.26
C LEU A 22 -7.15 6.69 6.70
N ARG A 23 -8.41 7.13 6.56
CA ARG A 23 -8.83 8.44 7.10
C ARG A 23 -8.66 8.50 8.62
N SER A 24 -8.72 7.36 9.30
CA SER A 24 -8.41 7.32 10.73
C SER A 24 -6.98 7.67 11.07
N MET A 25 -6.03 7.47 10.16
CA MET A 25 -4.61 7.77 10.38
C MET A 25 -4.26 9.24 10.15
N MET A 26 -5.25 10.09 9.85
CA MET A 26 -5.09 11.51 9.51
C MET A 26 -5.57 12.41 10.66
N ASP A 27 -5.40 13.73 10.53
CA ASP A 27 -6.01 14.71 11.44
C ASP A 27 -7.54 14.50 11.55
N GLU A 28 -8.13 14.83 12.71
CA GLU A 28 -9.57 14.79 12.98
C GLU A 28 -10.40 15.47 11.87
N ARG A 29 -9.84 16.51 11.23
CA ARG A 29 -10.50 17.23 10.12
C ARG A 29 -10.74 16.35 8.89
N LEU A 30 -9.90 15.33 8.65
CA LEU A 30 -10.00 14.42 7.50
C LEU A 30 -10.58 13.04 7.85
N LEU A 31 -10.76 12.77 9.15
CA LEU A 31 -11.34 11.55 9.71
C LEU A 31 -12.73 11.24 9.11
N LYS A 32 -13.55 12.27 8.89
CA LYS A 32 -14.94 12.16 8.41
C LYS A 32 -15.77 11.14 9.22
N ARG A 33 -16.11 9.99 8.62
CA ARG A 33 -16.91 8.91 9.23
C ARG A 33 -16.10 7.63 9.42
N ALA A 34 -14.78 7.70 9.31
CA ALA A 34 -13.92 6.53 9.47
C ALA A 34 -13.79 6.21 10.95
N GLU A 35 -14.14 4.97 11.32
CA GLU A 35 -13.88 4.46 12.65
C GLU A 35 -12.36 4.30 12.84
N PRO A 36 -11.81 4.71 14.00
CA PRO A 36 -10.39 4.52 14.29
C PRO A 36 -9.99 3.05 14.23
N HIS A 37 -9.12 2.70 13.27
CA HIS A 37 -8.53 1.36 13.24
C HIS A 37 -7.68 1.16 14.51
N ALA A 38 -7.56 -0.07 15.02
CA ALA A 38 -6.77 -0.36 16.23
C ALA A 38 -5.27 0.06 16.12
N CYS A 39 -4.78 0.21 14.89
CA CYS A 39 -3.42 0.69 14.57
C CYS A 39 -3.39 2.15 14.10
N SER A 40 -4.45 2.92 14.35
CA SER A 40 -4.59 4.29 13.88
C SER A 40 -3.60 5.25 14.57
N ALA A 41 -3.11 6.23 13.83
CA ALA A 41 -2.32 7.33 14.38
C ALA A 41 -3.12 8.18 15.38
N THR A 42 -4.45 8.25 15.25
CA THR A 42 -5.32 8.95 16.21
C THR A 42 -5.36 8.29 17.60
N LEU A 43 -4.99 7.00 17.70
CA LEU A 43 -4.82 6.31 18.98
C LEU A 43 -3.44 6.53 19.61
N MET A 44 -2.52 7.19 18.90
CA MET A 44 -1.18 7.50 19.39
C MET A 44 -1.17 8.81 20.19
N THR A 45 -0.33 8.89 21.21
CA THR A 45 -0.10 10.16 21.92
C THR A 45 0.57 11.19 20.98
N PRO A 46 0.40 12.51 21.23
CA PRO A 46 1.04 13.55 20.40
C PRO A 46 2.56 13.39 20.28
N ALA A 47 3.22 12.94 21.35
CA ALA A 47 4.66 12.68 21.36
C ALA A 47 5.07 11.47 20.49
N MET A 48 4.17 10.52 20.25
CA MET A 48 4.38 9.39 19.35
C MET A 48 4.08 9.77 17.90
N GLN A 49 3.02 10.54 17.67
CA GLN A 49 2.68 11.07 16.34
C GLN A 49 3.85 11.88 15.76
N GLY A 50 4.48 12.76 16.55
CA GLY A 50 5.66 13.52 16.10
C GLY A 50 6.89 12.67 15.72
N LYS A 51 6.91 11.37 16.09
CA LYS A 51 7.98 10.42 15.74
C LYS A 51 7.64 9.56 14.52
N VAL A 52 6.36 9.46 14.15
CA VAL A 52 5.92 8.71 12.97
C VAL A 52 5.85 9.70 11.81
N LYS A 53 6.64 9.44 10.76
CA LYS A 53 6.61 10.24 9.53
C LYS A 53 6.05 9.41 8.40
N SER A 54 4.97 9.91 7.81
CA SER A 54 4.26 9.27 6.72
C SER A 54 3.91 10.31 5.67
N THR A 55 3.99 9.94 4.39
CA THR A 55 3.46 10.78 3.31
C THR A 55 1.95 10.97 3.40
N VAL A 56 1.23 10.05 4.05
CA VAL A 56 -0.20 10.20 4.37
C VAL A 56 -0.41 11.29 5.43
N MET A 57 0.47 11.38 6.42
CA MET A 57 0.37 12.40 7.48
C MET A 57 0.78 13.81 7.01
N GLU A 58 1.56 13.92 5.92
CA GLU A 58 1.89 15.22 5.29
C GLU A 58 0.75 15.76 4.40
N VAL A 59 -0.33 14.99 4.20
CA VAL A 59 -1.45 15.38 3.33
C VAL A 59 -2.33 16.44 3.96
N ASP A 60 -2.43 16.50 5.29
CA ASP A 60 -3.24 17.51 5.99
C ASP A 60 -2.83 18.95 5.59
N GLU A 61 -1.52 19.16 5.37
CA GLU A 61 -0.95 20.44 4.94
C GLU A 61 -1.26 20.81 3.48
N HIS A 62 -1.75 19.88 2.66
CA HIS A 62 -1.88 20.09 1.22
C HIS A 62 -3.27 19.75 0.68
N VAL A 63 -4.07 18.95 1.38
CA VAL A 63 -5.41 18.50 0.95
C VAL A 63 -6.36 19.67 0.68
N HIS A 64 -6.23 20.76 1.44
CA HIS A 64 -7.07 21.95 1.30
C HIS A 64 -6.73 22.77 0.05
N THR A 65 -5.60 22.48 -0.60
CA THR A 65 -5.22 23.09 -1.89
C THR A 65 -5.92 22.42 -3.08
N LEU A 66 -6.58 21.28 -2.87
CA LEU A 66 -7.38 20.63 -3.89
C LEU A 66 -8.68 21.41 -4.11
N THR A 67 -8.85 21.96 -5.29
CA THR A 67 -10.08 22.67 -5.70
C THR A 67 -11.09 21.74 -6.38
N GLU A 68 -10.68 20.51 -6.70
CA GLU A 68 -11.44 19.54 -7.45
C GLU A 68 -12.27 18.67 -6.48
N SER A 69 -13.55 18.46 -6.77
CA SER A 69 -14.39 17.53 -6.01
C SER A 69 -14.18 16.11 -6.55
N PHE A 70 -13.84 15.19 -5.67
CA PHE A 70 -13.65 13.78 -6.01
C PHE A 70 -14.79 12.96 -5.41
N GLU A 71 -15.45 12.16 -6.25
CA GLU A 71 -16.38 11.14 -5.76
C GLU A 71 -15.58 10.01 -5.10
N PRO A 72 -15.98 9.56 -3.91
CA PRO A 72 -15.35 8.41 -3.30
C PRO A 72 -15.48 7.18 -4.19
N PHE A 73 -14.57 6.24 -4.03
CA PHE A 73 -14.59 4.96 -4.75
C PHE A 73 -16.00 4.36 -4.78
N VAL A 74 -16.39 3.80 -5.93
CA VAL A 74 -17.58 2.94 -6.03
C VAL A 74 -17.54 1.93 -4.88
N PRO A 75 -18.67 1.55 -4.25
CA PRO A 75 -18.69 0.71 -3.05
C PRO A 75 -17.81 -0.53 -3.16
N LYS A 76 -17.70 -1.08 -4.37
CA LYS A 76 -16.81 -2.19 -4.68
C LYS A 76 -15.36 -1.87 -4.29
N ALA A 77 -14.82 -0.70 -4.60
CA ALA A 77 -13.42 -0.30 -4.41
C ALA A 77 -13.07 0.24 -3.01
N CYS A 78 -13.92 0.00 -2.01
CA CYS A 78 -13.60 0.18 -0.61
C CYS A 78 -12.52 -0.81 -0.15
N PRO A 79 -11.46 -0.34 0.53
CA PRO A 79 -10.42 -1.19 1.11
C PRO A 79 -10.82 -1.69 2.49
N GLY A 80 -10.52 -2.97 2.72
CA GLY A 80 -11.10 -3.78 3.79
C GLY A 80 -11.74 -5.06 3.24
N ASP A 81 -12.37 -4.96 2.07
CA ASP A 81 -13.23 -6.04 1.52
C ASP A 81 -12.51 -6.99 0.54
N ARG A 82 -11.18 -6.90 0.36
CA ARG A 82 -10.56 -7.32 -0.92
C ARG A 82 -9.30 -8.17 -0.88
N LEU A 83 -8.56 -8.23 0.23
CA LEU A 83 -7.39 -9.09 0.35
C LEU A 83 -7.00 -9.20 1.83
N LEU A 84 -7.14 -10.39 2.42
CA LEU A 84 -6.56 -10.72 3.71
C LEU A 84 -5.27 -11.50 3.43
N ASP A 85 -4.14 -10.84 3.66
CA ASP A 85 -2.86 -11.53 3.64
C ASP A 85 -2.75 -12.41 4.89
N ARG A 86 -2.97 -13.71 4.69
CA ARG A 86 -2.73 -14.75 5.69
C ARG A 86 -1.46 -15.48 5.29
N LEU A 87 -0.34 -14.82 5.53
CA LEU A 87 1.00 -15.36 5.34
C LEU A 87 1.11 -16.78 5.92
N ALA A 88 1.10 -17.75 5.02
CA ALA A 88 1.82 -19.02 5.06
C ALA A 88 1.57 -19.71 3.71
N ASP A 89 0.31 -19.91 3.31
CA ASP A 89 0.04 -20.80 2.17
C ASP A 89 -1.03 -20.29 1.17
N HIS A 90 -1.84 -19.27 1.47
CA HIS A 90 -2.85 -18.76 0.53
C HIS A 90 -3.21 -17.29 0.78
N LEU A 91 -3.23 -16.49 -0.30
CA LEU A 91 -3.97 -15.22 -0.33
C LEU A 91 -5.44 -15.52 -0.05
N CYS A 92 -5.95 -15.09 1.10
CA CYS A 92 -7.34 -15.30 1.47
C CYS A 92 -8.13 -14.05 1.07
N PHE A 93 -9.02 -14.18 0.09
CA PHE A 93 -9.91 -13.09 -0.27
C PHE A 93 -11.08 -13.07 0.74
N ASP A 94 -11.63 -11.90 0.99
CA ASP A 94 -12.88 -11.80 1.75
C ASP A 94 -13.94 -12.64 1.04
N GLU A 95 -14.62 -13.54 1.77
CA GLU A 95 -15.69 -14.38 1.24
C GLU A 95 -16.91 -13.53 0.80
N HIS A 96 -16.98 -12.27 1.22
CA HIS A 96 -17.96 -11.30 0.74
C HIS A 96 -17.55 -10.60 -0.55
N ASP A 97 -16.44 -10.96 -1.20
CA ASP A 97 -16.10 -10.47 -2.54
C ASP A 97 -17.09 -11.09 -3.56
N PRO A 98 -17.99 -10.29 -4.18
CA PRO A 98 -18.93 -10.80 -5.17
C PRO A 98 -18.24 -11.20 -6.50
N THR A 99 -16.91 -11.12 -6.60
CA THR A 99 -16.14 -11.55 -7.78
C THR A 99 -15.36 -12.84 -7.54
N GLN A 100 -16.07 -13.97 -7.62
CA GLN A 100 -15.50 -15.33 -7.72
C GLN A 100 -14.42 -15.49 -8.83
N ASP A 101 -14.26 -14.51 -9.73
CA ASP A 101 -13.41 -14.59 -10.92
C ASP A 101 -12.03 -13.89 -10.77
N ARG A 102 -11.75 -13.23 -9.63
CA ARG A 102 -10.54 -12.42 -9.48
C ARG A 102 -9.26 -13.23 -9.25
N HIS A 103 -9.31 -14.28 -8.42
CA HIS A 103 -8.17 -15.18 -8.23
C HIS A 103 -7.80 -15.91 -9.55
N PRO A 104 -8.75 -16.50 -10.31
CA PRO A 104 -8.49 -16.97 -11.66
C PRO A 104 -7.90 -15.90 -12.59
N TYR A 105 -8.42 -14.67 -12.55
CA TYR A 105 -7.93 -13.56 -13.37
C TYR A 105 -6.48 -13.19 -13.06
N LEU A 106 -6.10 -13.04 -11.78
CA LEU A 106 -4.73 -12.73 -11.38
C LEU A 106 -3.77 -13.87 -11.73
N ASN A 107 -4.19 -15.12 -11.54
CA ASN A 107 -3.39 -16.28 -11.98
C ASN A 107 -3.18 -16.28 -13.49
N ARG A 108 -4.20 -15.93 -14.28
CA ARG A 108 -4.04 -15.74 -15.74
C ARG A 108 -3.09 -14.60 -16.07
N LEU A 109 -3.18 -13.46 -15.38
CA LEU A 109 -2.24 -12.34 -15.58
C LEU A 109 -0.79 -12.74 -15.26
N ILE A 110 -0.56 -13.44 -14.15
CA ILE A 110 0.76 -13.94 -13.78
C ILE A 110 1.25 -14.96 -14.81
N ALA A 111 0.41 -15.90 -15.25
CA ALA A 111 0.77 -16.88 -16.26
C ALA A 111 1.15 -16.20 -17.59
N ASN A 112 0.37 -15.21 -18.03
CA ASN A 112 0.66 -14.44 -19.24
C ASN A 112 1.97 -13.64 -19.10
N ALA A 113 2.17 -12.98 -17.97
CA ALA A 113 3.39 -12.23 -17.68
C ALA A 113 4.64 -13.14 -17.63
N ARG A 114 4.48 -14.39 -17.17
CA ARG A 114 5.56 -15.38 -17.18
C ARG A 114 5.83 -15.98 -18.57
N ALA A 115 4.82 -16.07 -19.42
CA ALA A 115 4.98 -16.56 -20.78
C ALA A 115 5.69 -15.54 -21.69
N ASP A 116 5.57 -14.24 -21.38
CA ASP A 116 6.22 -13.17 -22.16
C ASP A 116 7.67 -12.93 -21.72
N SER A 117 8.61 -13.20 -22.64
CA SER A 117 10.05 -13.00 -22.45
C SER A 117 10.48 -11.54 -22.26
N LEU A 118 9.63 -10.57 -22.60
CA LEU A 118 9.89 -9.14 -22.41
C LEU A 118 9.33 -8.60 -21.09
N THR A 119 8.50 -9.39 -20.40
CA THR A 119 7.86 -8.97 -19.16
C THR A 119 8.72 -9.35 -17.94
N ILE A 120 8.81 -8.42 -17.00
CA ILE A 120 9.38 -8.64 -15.67
C ILE A 120 8.23 -8.65 -14.67
N LEU A 121 8.17 -9.70 -13.86
CA LEU A 121 7.20 -9.81 -12.78
C LEU A 121 7.87 -9.39 -11.46
N ALA A 122 7.29 -8.42 -10.78
CA ALA A 122 7.79 -7.93 -9.50
C ALA A 122 6.75 -8.21 -8.41
N MET A 123 7.15 -8.97 -7.40
CA MET A 123 6.38 -9.20 -6.18
C MET A 123 6.96 -8.35 -5.07
N ALA A 124 6.12 -7.67 -4.31
CA ALA A 124 6.54 -6.79 -3.24
C ALA A 124 5.59 -6.90 -2.05
N ASP A 125 6.13 -6.76 -0.85
CA ASP A 125 5.36 -6.77 0.39
C ASP A 125 6.07 -5.94 1.48
N GLY A 126 5.27 -5.26 2.30
CA GLY A 126 5.74 -4.42 3.41
C GLY A 126 5.13 -4.83 4.75
N SER A 127 5.95 -5.38 5.64
CA SER A 127 5.52 -5.82 6.96
C SER A 127 5.84 -4.79 8.06
N VAL A 128 4.83 -4.42 8.83
CA VAL A 128 4.97 -3.56 10.02
C VAL A 128 4.77 -4.40 11.28
N PRO A 129 5.80 -4.55 12.13
CA PRO A 129 5.68 -5.33 13.36
C PRO A 129 4.80 -4.60 14.39
N GLN A 130 4.03 -5.36 15.17
CA GLN A 130 3.18 -4.82 16.24
C GLN A 130 3.97 -4.15 17.37
N SER A 131 5.22 -4.57 17.58
CA SER A 131 6.10 -3.98 18.60
C SER A 131 6.90 -2.82 18.04
N ASN A 132 6.82 -1.67 18.72
CA ASN A 132 7.58 -0.46 18.42
C ASN A 132 9.11 -0.64 18.51
N GLN A 133 9.62 -1.77 19.02
CA GLN A 133 11.05 -2.04 19.08
C GLN A 133 11.63 -2.42 17.71
N TYR A 134 10.81 -2.95 16.81
CA TYR A 134 11.25 -3.44 15.51
C TYR A 134 10.94 -2.41 14.42
N GLN A 135 11.75 -2.46 13.37
CA GLN A 135 11.58 -1.61 12.19
C GLN A 135 10.77 -2.36 11.13
N VAL A 136 10.13 -1.60 10.25
CA VAL A 136 9.39 -2.10 9.09
C VAL A 136 10.31 -2.89 8.18
N THR A 137 9.84 -4.04 7.72
CA THR A 137 10.57 -4.91 6.79
C THR A 137 9.88 -4.89 5.44
N LEU A 138 10.65 -4.67 4.39
CA LEU A 138 10.19 -4.65 3.00
C LEU A 138 10.83 -5.81 2.27
N ALA A 139 10.04 -6.54 1.49
CA ALA A 139 10.53 -7.57 0.60
C ALA A 139 10.17 -7.23 -0.84
N ALA A 140 11.08 -7.56 -1.76
CA ALA A 140 10.78 -7.55 -3.18
C ALA A 140 11.49 -8.69 -3.89
N ILE A 141 10.79 -9.36 -4.80
CA ILE A 141 11.30 -10.48 -5.61
C ILE A 141 10.98 -10.20 -7.07
N ILE A 142 11.98 -10.33 -7.93
CA ILE A 142 11.89 -10.10 -9.37
C ILE A 142 12.02 -11.42 -10.10
N TYR A 143 11.10 -11.68 -11.02
CA TYR A 143 11.08 -12.83 -11.90
C TYR A 143 11.12 -12.41 -13.37
N LYS A 144 11.76 -13.24 -14.19
CA LYS A 144 11.62 -13.22 -15.65
C LYS A 144 11.21 -14.61 -16.10
N GLY A 145 10.00 -14.72 -16.65
CA GLY A 145 9.35 -16.00 -16.80
C GLY A 145 9.26 -16.76 -15.47
N HIS A 146 9.76 -17.99 -15.45
CA HIS A 146 9.77 -18.84 -14.26
C HIS A 146 11.05 -18.70 -13.41
N CYS A 147 12.00 -17.87 -13.82
CA CYS A 147 13.28 -17.71 -13.14
C CYS A 147 13.27 -16.50 -12.20
N GLU A 148 13.58 -16.72 -10.93
CA GLU A 148 13.88 -15.64 -9.99
C GLU A 148 15.21 -14.98 -10.40
N LEU A 149 15.17 -13.68 -10.69
CA LEU A 149 16.36 -12.90 -11.05
C LEU A 149 17.00 -12.25 -9.83
N ASN A 150 16.18 -11.76 -8.90
CA ASN A 150 16.66 -11.02 -7.75
C ASN A 150 15.65 -11.08 -6.60
N ARG A 151 16.16 -11.02 -5.37
CA ARG A 151 15.40 -10.91 -4.14
C ARG A 151 16.11 -9.96 -3.21
N THR A 152 15.34 -9.09 -2.58
CA THR A 152 15.85 -8.22 -1.52
C THR A 152 14.91 -8.18 -0.33
N CYS A 153 15.51 -7.93 0.82
CA CYS A 153 14.82 -7.60 2.05
C CYS A 153 15.51 -6.38 2.66
N TYR A 154 14.75 -5.33 2.95
CA TYR A 154 15.26 -4.08 3.51
C TYR A 154 14.46 -3.67 4.72
N VAL A 155 15.14 -3.03 5.65
CA VAL A 155 14.52 -2.44 6.82
C VAL A 155 14.31 -0.94 6.56
N SER A 156 13.08 -0.43 6.77
CA SER A 156 12.65 0.92 6.36
C SER A 156 12.31 1.84 7.54
N GLY A 157 12.97 1.68 8.68
CA GLY A 157 12.69 2.49 9.87
C GLY A 157 11.27 2.25 10.41
N ARG A 158 10.64 3.27 11.00
CA ARG A 158 9.26 3.19 11.50
C ARG A 158 8.34 3.98 10.59
N VAL A 159 7.57 3.27 9.77
CA VAL A 159 6.58 3.84 8.86
C VAL A 159 5.23 3.15 9.07
N THR A 160 4.15 3.75 8.56
CA THR A 160 2.82 3.14 8.63
C THR A 160 2.73 1.92 7.70
N ALA A 161 1.76 1.03 7.90
CA ALA A 161 1.56 -0.13 7.02
C ALA A 161 1.37 0.24 5.53
N PRO A 162 0.56 1.25 5.18
CA PRO A 162 0.47 1.73 3.79
C PRO A 162 1.80 2.26 3.23
N ASP A 163 2.59 2.97 4.03
CA ASP A 163 3.90 3.44 3.59
C ASP A 163 4.90 2.29 3.43
N ALA A 164 4.78 1.23 4.25
CA ALA A 164 5.56 0.02 4.11
C ALA A 164 5.30 -0.62 2.74
N GLU A 165 4.03 -0.82 2.40
CA GLU A 165 3.62 -1.36 1.10
C GLU A 165 4.10 -0.50 -0.07
N LEU A 166 3.91 0.82 0.02
CA LEU A 166 4.39 1.74 -0.99
C LEU A 166 5.92 1.65 -1.16
N ASN A 167 6.66 1.60 -0.05
CA ASN A 167 8.11 1.47 -0.08
C ASN A 167 8.55 0.12 -0.67
N ALA A 168 7.83 -0.98 -0.41
CA ALA A 168 8.08 -2.27 -1.01
C ALA A 168 7.88 -2.23 -2.54
N ILE A 169 6.76 -1.65 -3.01
CA ILE A 169 6.49 -1.45 -4.44
C ILE A 169 7.59 -0.61 -5.09
N VAL A 170 7.97 0.52 -4.48
CA VAL A 170 9.06 1.37 -4.96
C VAL A 170 10.38 0.60 -5.04
N CYS A 171 10.66 -0.25 -4.05
CA CYS A 171 11.83 -1.11 -4.05
C CYS A 171 11.81 -2.09 -5.23
N ALA A 172 10.68 -2.76 -5.44
CA ALA A 172 10.49 -3.73 -6.51
C ALA A 172 10.63 -3.09 -7.90
N VAL A 173 10.03 -1.91 -8.12
CA VAL A 173 10.19 -1.15 -9.38
C VAL A 173 11.66 -0.79 -9.63
N ARG A 174 12.37 -0.31 -8.60
CA ARG A 174 13.81 0.01 -8.73
C ARG A 174 14.64 -1.21 -9.07
N LEU A 175 14.33 -2.37 -8.50
CA LEU A 175 15.01 -3.61 -8.83
C LEU A 175 14.69 -4.06 -10.25
N ALA A 176 13.42 -4.00 -10.67
CA ALA A 176 12.99 -4.36 -12.02
C ALA A 176 13.70 -3.52 -13.09
N VAL A 177 13.78 -2.19 -12.89
CA VAL A 177 14.49 -1.28 -13.81
C VAL A 177 15.96 -1.67 -13.95
N LYS A 178 16.64 -2.01 -12.85
CA LYS A 178 18.04 -2.48 -12.89
C LYS A 178 18.22 -3.78 -13.66
N GLN A 179 17.22 -4.67 -13.69
CA GLN A 179 17.29 -5.94 -14.43
C GLN A 179 16.95 -5.78 -15.92
N ALA A 180 16.23 -4.71 -16.29
CA ALA A 180 15.84 -4.45 -17.67
C ALA A 180 16.97 -3.84 -18.53
N ASN A 181 18.13 -3.52 -17.94
CA ASN A 181 19.20 -2.74 -18.57
C ASN A 181 18.70 -1.38 -19.12
N CYS A 182 17.79 -0.73 -18.37
CA CYS A 182 17.31 0.63 -18.64
C CYS A 182 17.90 1.63 -17.66
#